data_AF-A0A496V067-F1
#
_entry.id   AF-A0A496V067-F1
#
_cell.length_a   1.000
_cell.length_b   1.000
_cell.length_c   1.000
_cell.angle_alpha   90.00
_cell.angle_beta   90.00
_cell.angle_gamma   90.00
#
_symmetry.space_group_name_H-M   'P 1'
#
loop_
_entity.id
_entity.type
_entity.pdbx_description
1 polymer ?
#
loop_
_entity_poly.entity_id
_entity_poly.type
_entity_poly.pdbx_seq_one_letter_code
_entity_poly.pdbx_strand_id
1 'polypeptide(L)'
;MALSNSKTLKTTVLSVTALAASSAWGKSGGFGDTGPRLGVDFLTLDELPIQNATLCLPANDATKEFGGLSADNPSIVVDSSKGDRIMVSFIVSEMTATDEDRLLFLVYSPRTTPSPGIPTTEDGPELGLALSELQILGFYHVPALGLAEQQKTKVGQAQATPTNKMTVNVNFEESKIDEMIRRGKETIYIQAALIRVSDYKAGILGNMILSEMDSLTFVANECPAGTVDSYEADDEGNLGKSSSSIPMPPSIPTM
;
A
#
# COMPACT_ATOMS: atom_id res chain seq x y z
N MET A 1 -0.89 8.64 57.43
CA MET A 1 -1.34 9.65 56.44
C MET A 1 -1.41 8.97 55.09
N ALA A 2 -2.55 9.10 54.44
CA ALA A 2 -2.90 8.39 53.22
C ALA A 2 -2.19 8.98 52.00
N LEU A 3 -1.61 8.11 51.16
CA LEU A 3 -1.27 8.44 49.78
C LEU A 3 -2.52 8.19 48.93
N SER A 4 -3.15 9.31 48.53
CA SER A 4 -4.32 9.35 47.67
C SER A 4 -3.92 9.26 46.19
N ASN A 5 -4.55 8.33 45.48
CA ASN A 5 -4.90 8.29 44.05
C ASN A 5 -4.28 9.31 43.08
N SER A 6 -3.71 8.82 41.98
CA SER A 6 -4.28 9.11 40.65
C SER A 6 -3.93 8.06 39.59
N LYS A 7 -4.95 7.27 39.23
CA LYS A 7 -5.34 6.80 37.90
C LYS A 7 -4.24 6.63 36.83
N THR A 8 -3.93 5.37 36.57
CA THR A 8 -3.84 4.70 35.27
C THR A 8 -3.65 5.60 34.03
N LEU A 9 -2.39 5.80 33.63
CA LEU A 9 -2.04 6.17 32.26
C LEU A 9 -2.27 4.95 31.37
N LYS A 10 -3.45 4.87 30.74
CA LYS A 10 -3.60 4.14 29.47
C LYS A 10 -3.10 5.06 28.36
N THR A 11 -1.79 5.10 28.17
CA THR A 11 -1.18 5.71 26.99
C THR A 11 -0.71 4.57 26.11
N THR A 12 -1.60 4.06 25.27
CA THR A 12 -1.17 3.24 24.14
C THR A 12 -0.60 4.22 23.12
N VAL A 13 0.66 4.60 23.30
CA VAL A 13 1.44 5.24 22.24
C VAL A 13 1.75 4.13 21.25
N LEU A 14 0.89 3.94 20.25
CA LEU A 14 1.27 3.24 19.03
C LEU A 14 2.16 4.20 18.25
N SER A 15 3.39 4.36 18.71
CA SER A 15 4.49 4.82 17.87
C SER A 15 4.52 3.89 16.67
N VAL A 16 4.34 4.45 15.46
CA VAL A 16 4.43 3.76 14.18
C VAL A 16 5.88 3.32 13.96
N THR A 17 6.28 2.32 14.73
CA THR A 17 7.14 1.27 14.22
C THR A 17 6.22 0.55 13.26
N ALA A 18 6.33 0.83 11.96
CA ALA A 18 5.80 -0.04 10.94
C ALA A 18 6.52 -1.39 11.11
N LEU A 19 6.03 -2.20 12.04
CA LEU A 19 6.45 -3.57 12.24
C LEU A 19 6.21 -4.25 10.90
N ALA A 20 7.25 -4.91 10.41
CA ALA A 20 7.25 -5.66 9.18
C ALA A 20 6.04 -6.61 9.13
N ALA A 21 4.99 -6.20 8.43
CA ALA A 21 4.06 -7.12 7.84
C ALA A 21 4.42 -7.17 6.37
N SER A 22 5.09 -8.25 6.00
CA SER A 22 5.13 -8.72 4.63
C SER A 22 3.69 -9.02 4.21
N SER A 23 3.31 -8.58 3.01
CA SER A 23 1.98 -8.87 2.48
C SER A 23 1.77 -10.38 2.46
N ALA A 24 0.65 -10.81 3.03
CA ALA A 24 0.30 -12.20 3.19
C ALA A 24 -0.26 -12.78 1.89
N TRP A 25 0.48 -12.70 0.78
CA TRP A 25 0.31 -13.67 -0.31
C TRP A 25 1.04 -14.96 0.07
N GLY A 26 0.51 -15.62 1.09
CA GLY A 26 1.18 -16.73 1.77
C GLY A 26 0.34 -17.35 2.88
N LYS A 27 -0.97 -17.52 2.67
CA LYS A 27 -1.83 -18.32 3.56
C LYS A 27 -2.57 -19.45 2.82
N SER A 28 -1.84 -20.18 1.97
CA SER A 28 -2.02 -21.62 1.76
C SER A 28 -1.01 -22.14 0.72
N GLY A 29 0.19 -22.50 1.14
CA GLY A 29 1.15 -23.15 0.24
C GLY A 29 2.45 -23.41 0.98
N GLY A 30 2.80 -24.68 1.16
CA GLY A 30 3.98 -25.08 1.91
C GLY A 30 5.28 -24.52 1.32
N PHE A 31 6.28 -24.39 2.18
CA PHE A 31 7.67 -24.16 1.79
C PHE A 31 8.10 -25.22 0.76
N GLY A 32 8.03 -24.85 -0.50
CA GLY A 32 8.57 -25.57 -1.64
C GLY A 32 9.27 -24.56 -2.54
N ASP A 33 10.42 -24.97 -3.08
CA ASP A 33 11.37 -24.20 -3.91
C ASP A 33 10.81 -23.78 -5.29
N THR A 34 9.48 -23.66 -5.41
CA THR A 34 8.73 -23.60 -6.69
C THR A 34 7.60 -22.58 -6.70
N GLY A 35 7.51 -21.71 -5.70
CA GLY A 35 6.54 -20.60 -5.68
C GLY A 35 7.20 -19.24 -5.94
N PRO A 36 6.43 -18.21 -6.34
CA PRO A 36 6.94 -16.87 -6.58
C PRO A 36 7.67 -16.31 -5.35
N ARG A 37 8.84 -15.72 -5.58
CA ARG A 37 9.72 -15.20 -4.52
C ARG A 37 9.50 -13.71 -4.33
N LEU A 38 9.19 -13.35 -3.09
CA LEU A 38 9.02 -11.96 -2.69
C LEU A 38 10.31 -11.16 -2.92
N GLY A 39 10.19 -9.98 -3.53
CA GLY A 39 11.31 -9.11 -3.86
C GLY A 39 12.10 -9.46 -5.11
N VAL A 40 11.81 -10.59 -5.74
CA VAL A 40 12.48 -11.08 -6.94
C VAL A 40 11.47 -11.29 -8.07
N ASP A 41 10.35 -11.95 -7.79
CA ASP A 41 9.30 -12.24 -8.77
C ASP A 41 8.08 -11.32 -8.56
N PHE A 42 7.89 -10.76 -7.36
CA PHE A 42 6.86 -9.75 -7.06
C PHE A 42 7.29 -8.76 -5.95
N LEU A 43 6.63 -7.60 -5.87
CA LEU A 43 6.80 -6.58 -4.82
C LEU A 43 5.57 -6.55 -3.91
N THR A 44 5.65 -5.88 -2.75
CA THR A 44 4.46 -5.49 -1.99
C THR A 44 4.21 -4.00 -2.14
N LEU A 45 2.95 -3.59 -2.12
CA LEU A 45 2.51 -2.21 -2.16
C LEU A 45 1.48 -1.99 -1.05
N ASP A 46 1.75 -1.06 -0.14
CA ASP A 46 0.79 -0.66 0.89
C ASP A 46 0.46 0.83 0.78
N GLU A 47 -0.81 1.19 0.96
CA GLU A 47 -1.32 2.57 0.91
C GLU A 47 -1.75 3.05 2.29
N LEU A 48 -1.29 4.25 2.64
CA LEU A 48 -1.66 4.92 3.88
C LEU A 48 -2.00 6.38 3.58
N PRO A 49 -3.24 6.84 3.81
CA PRO A 49 -3.51 8.27 3.80
C PRO A 49 -2.78 8.91 4.98
N ILE A 50 -2.12 10.04 4.72
CA ILE A 50 -1.28 10.71 5.72
C ILE A 50 -1.59 12.19 5.90
N GLN A 51 -2.46 12.79 5.08
CA GLN A 51 -2.94 14.15 5.35
C GLN A 51 -4.28 14.44 4.67
N ASN A 52 -5.15 15.18 5.37
CA ASN A 52 -6.43 15.70 4.89
C ASN A 52 -7.37 14.63 4.29
N ALA A 53 -7.23 13.39 4.74
CA ALA A 53 -8.02 12.27 4.25
C ALA A 53 -8.60 11.46 5.41
N THR A 54 -9.81 10.94 5.18
CA THR A 54 -10.40 9.90 6.01
C THR A 54 -10.38 8.59 5.23
N LEU A 55 -9.71 7.58 5.79
CA LEU A 55 -9.71 6.22 5.29
C LEU A 55 -10.96 5.49 5.78
N CYS A 56 -11.71 4.88 4.88
CA CYS A 56 -12.87 4.07 5.20
C CYS A 56 -12.60 2.62 4.80
N LEU A 57 -12.71 1.71 5.77
CA LEU A 57 -12.55 0.28 5.54
C LEU A 57 -13.91 -0.43 5.57
N PRO A 58 -14.21 -1.29 4.57
CA PRO A 58 -15.44 -2.08 4.57
C PRO A 58 -15.39 -3.18 5.64
N ALA A 59 -16.57 -3.69 6.01
CA ALA A 59 -16.75 -4.71 7.06
C ALA A 59 -15.90 -5.98 6.90
N ASN A 60 -15.59 -6.36 5.67
CA ASN A 60 -14.84 -7.59 5.38
C ASN A 60 -13.33 -7.45 5.60
N ASP A 61 -12.81 -6.22 5.65
CA ASP A 61 -11.37 -5.95 5.75
C ASP A 61 -10.96 -5.51 7.17
N ALA A 62 -11.90 -5.03 7.98
CA ALA A 62 -11.68 -4.56 9.36
C ALA A 62 -11.26 -5.65 10.38
N THR A 63 -11.36 -6.93 10.04
CA THR A 63 -10.98 -8.05 10.94
C THR A 63 -9.51 -8.42 10.89
N LYS A 64 -8.74 -7.87 9.94
CA LYS A 64 -7.28 -7.95 9.94
C LYS A 64 -6.78 -6.76 10.75
N GLU A 65 -6.30 -7.03 11.96
CA GLU A 65 -5.66 -6.02 12.82
C GLU A 65 -4.74 -5.12 11.99
N PHE A 66 -4.76 -3.81 12.27
CA PHE A 66 -4.00 -2.72 11.63
C PHE A 66 -2.47 -2.84 11.84
N GLY A 67 -1.95 -4.06 11.69
CA GLY A 67 -0.56 -4.47 11.87
C GLY A 67 0.19 -4.53 10.54
N GLY A 68 -0.22 -3.76 9.54
CA GLY A 68 0.54 -3.56 8.28
C GLY A 68 -0.03 -4.26 7.05
N LEU A 69 -1.35 -4.27 6.87
CA LEU A 69 -1.99 -4.67 5.61
C LEU A 69 -3.11 -3.66 5.37
N SER A 70 -2.95 -2.74 4.40
CA SER A 70 -4.10 -1.99 3.88
C SER A 70 -5.12 -2.99 3.32
N ALA A 71 -6.39 -2.63 3.31
CA ALA A 71 -7.36 -3.37 2.51
C ALA A 71 -6.96 -3.23 1.04
N ASP A 72 -7.25 -4.20 0.16
CA ASP A 72 -6.98 -4.08 -1.29
C ASP A 72 -7.93 -3.08 -2.01
N ASN A 73 -8.87 -2.49 -1.27
CA ASN A 73 -9.93 -1.62 -1.80
C ASN A 73 -10.35 -0.51 -0.80
N PRO A 74 -9.42 0.32 -0.29
CA PRO A 74 -9.80 1.41 0.60
C PRO A 74 -10.64 2.46 -0.14
N SER A 75 -11.58 3.04 0.61
CA SER A 75 -12.22 4.29 0.19
C SER A 75 -11.59 5.47 0.92
N ILE A 76 -11.21 6.51 0.19
CA ILE A 76 -10.64 7.74 0.73
C ILE A 76 -11.69 8.84 0.60
N VAL A 77 -12.11 9.40 1.73
CA VAL A 77 -13.01 10.55 1.75
C VAL A 77 -12.24 11.81 1.41
N VAL A 78 -12.82 12.54 0.48
CA VAL A 78 -12.40 13.86 0.05
C VAL A 78 -13.37 14.88 0.62
N ASP A 79 -12.86 15.75 1.49
CA ASP A 79 -13.63 16.82 2.13
C ASP A 79 -13.00 18.17 1.77
N SER A 80 -13.67 18.91 0.89
CA SER A 80 -13.28 20.24 0.41
C SER A 80 -13.11 21.29 1.50
N SER A 81 -13.61 21.04 2.70
CA SER A 81 -13.40 21.93 3.84
C SER A 81 -12.05 21.71 4.53
N LYS A 82 -11.37 20.57 4.29
CA LYS A 82 -10.13 20.18 4.96
C LYS A 82 -8.85 20.58 4.20
N GLY A 83 -8.92 20.86 2.90
CA GLY A 83 -7.78 21.36 2.13
C GLY A 83 -7.92 21.11 0.63
N ASP A 84 -7.06 21.72 -0.17
CA ASP A 84 -7.06 21.61 -1.64
C ASP A 84 -6.31 20.36 -2.16
N ARG A 85 -5.68 19.60 -1.25
CA ARG A 85 -4.88 18.42 -1.56
C ARG A 85 -5.05 17.35 -0.49
N ILE A 86 -4.99 16.11 -0.95
CA ILE A 86 -4.91 14.91 -0.12
C ILE A 86 -3.55 14.26 -0.34
N MET A 87 -2.89 13.84 0.74
CA MET A 87 -1.62 13.14 0.65
C MET A 87 -1.80 11.66 1.02
N VAL A 88 -1.34 10.78 0.13
CA VAL A 88 -1.29 9.33 0.35
C VAL A 88 0.15 8.86 0.23
N SER A 89 0.60 8.12 1.23
CA SER A 89 1.86 7.39 1.21
C SER A 89 1.66 6.02 0.58
N PHE A 90 2.50 5.71 -0.39
CA PHE A 90 2.67 4.40 -0.98
C PHE A 90 3.97 3.80 -0.48
N ILE A 91 3.91 2.60 0.06
CA ILE A 91 5.04 1.92 0.66
C ILE A 91 5.33 0.69 -0.20
N VAL A 92 6.44 0.75 -0.95
CA VAL A 92 6.93 -0.40 -1.70
C VAL A 92 7.98 -1.10 -0.85
N SER A 93 7.71 -2.34 -0.45
CA SER A 93 8.60 -3.10 0.44
C SER A 93 9.25 -4.29 -0.27
N GLU A 94 10.18 -4.93 0.44
CA GLU A 94 10.76 -6.23 0.09
C GLU A 94 11.57 -6.24 -1.22
N MET A 95 11.99 -5.09 -1.75
CA MET A 95 12.82 -5.04 -2.96
C MET A 95 14.18 -5.67 -2.68
N THR A 96 14.44 -6.86 -3.23
CA THR A 96 15.72 -7.56 -2.99
C THR A 96 16.89 -6.72 -3.54
N ALA A 97 17.90 -6.53 -2.71
CA ALA A 97 19.12 -5.84 -3.08
C ALA A 97 19.86 -6.55 -4.22
N THR A 98 20.34 -5.78 -5.19
CA THR A 98 21.18 -6.27 -6.29
C THR A 98 22.40 -5.40 -6.51
N ASP A 99 23.35 -5.93 -7.26
CA ASP A 99 24.54 -5.24 -7.74
C ASP A 99 24.27 -4.27 -8.91
N GLU A 100 23.05 -4.27 -9.43
CA GLU A 100 22.60 -3.36 -10.49
C GLU A 100 21.63 -2.29 -9.97
N ASP A 101 21.73 -1.08 -10.52
CA ASP A 101 20.76 -0.01 -10.31
C ASP A 101 19.39 -0.36 -10.92
N ARG A 102 18.33 0.02 -10.21
CA ARG A 102 16.95 -0.21 -10.61
C ARG A 102 16.15 1.09 -10.63
N LEU A 103 15.05 1.08 -11.37
CA LEU A 103 14.04 2.14 -11.42
C LEU A 103 12.73 1.58 -10.90
N LEU A 104 12.15 2.27 -9.94
CA LEU A 104 10.80 2.03 -9.45
C LEU A 104 9.86 3.05 -10.08
N PHE A 105 8.79 2.56 -10.71
CA PHE A 105 7.66 3.34 -11.17
C PHE A 105 6.49 3.09 -10.25
N LEU A 106 5.79 4.16 -9.87
CA LEU A 106 4.45 4.05 -9.32
C LEU A 106 3.49 4.49 -10.43
N VAL A 107 2.62 3.59 -10.87
CA VAL A 107 1.72 3.83 -12.00
C VAL A 107 0.28 3.66 -11.58
N TYR A 108 -0.62 4.43 -12.21
CA TYR A 108 -2.05 4.30 -11.99
C TYR A 108 -2.84 4.36 -13.30
N SER A 109 -4.05 3.81 -13.26
CA SER A 109 -5.05 3.94 -14.32
C SER A 109 -6.47 3.91 -13.71
N PRO A 110 -7.43 4.68 -14.22
CA PRO A 110 -8.84 4.56 -13.82
C PRO A 110 -9.51 3.29 -14.37
N ARG A 111 -8.79 2.47 -15.13
CA ARG A 111 -9.30 1.25 -15.76
C ARG A 111 -8.27 0.12 -15.71
N THR A 112 -8.77 -1.09 -15.52
CA THR A 112 -8.00 -2.32 -15.67
C THR A 112 -8.11 -2.85 -17.10
N THR A 113 -7.20 -3.74 -17.47
CA THR A 113 -7.26 -4.52 -18.71
C THR A 113 -7.44 -6.00 -18.39
N PRO A 114 -8.34 -6.72 -19.07
CA PRO A 114 -8.51 -8.16 -18.88
C PRO A 114 -7.38 -8.99 -19.51
N SER A 115 -6.51 -8.36 -20.30
CA SER A 115 -5.32 -8.99 -20.87
C SER A 115 -4.07 -8.21 -20.47
N PRO A 116 -3.01 -8.89 -20.04
CA PRO A 116 -1.78 -8.23 -19.60
C PRO A 116 -1.24 -7.35 -20.71
N GLY A 117 -1.07 -6.06 -20.39
CA GLY A 117 -0.48 -5.12 -21.34
C GLY A 117 0.98 -5.45 -21.64
N ILE A 118 1.68 -6.01 -20.66
CA ILE A 118 3.08 -6.44 -20.73
C ILE A 118 3.24 -7.71 -19.89
N PRO A 119 3.61 -8.86 -20.50
CA PRO A 119 4.00 -10.05 -19.74
C PRO A 119 5.35 -9.77 -19.07
N THR A 120 5.45 -10.05 -17.78
CA THR A 120 6.65 -9.81 -16.98
C THR A 120 7.38 -11.13 -16.73
N THR A 121 7.37 -11.64 -15.50
CA THR A 121 7.96 -12.92 -15.12
C THR A 121 6.92 -14.03 -15.17
N GLU A 122 7.33 -15.26 -15.49
CA GLU A 122 6.40 -16.42 -15.59
C GLU A 122 5.64 -16.68 -14.27
N ASP A 123 6.24 -16.32 -13.13
CA ASP A 123 5.70 -16.56 -11.80
C ASP A 123 5.14 -15.29 -11.12
N GLY A 124 5.34 -14.11 -11.70
CA GLY A 124 4.98 -12.82 -11.09
C GLY A 124 3.61 -12.28 -11.50
N PRO A 125 3.10 -11.25 -10.81
CA PRO A 125 1.90 -10.55 -11.23
C PRO A 125 2.13 -9.86 -12.57
N GLU A 126 1.08 -9.80 -13.37
CA GLU A 126 1.09 -9.12 -14.67
C GLU A 126 0.62 -7.66 -14.55
N LEU A 127 0.94 -6.84 -15.56
CA LEU A 127 0.45 -5.47 -15.62
C LEU A 127 -1.04 -5.46 -15.99
N GLY A 128 -1.88 -5.31 -14.96
CA GLY A 128 -3.34 -5.28 -15.08
C GLY A 128 -3.93 -3.92 -15.41
N LEU A 129 -3.12 -2.88 -15.61
CA LEU A 129 -3.56 -1.52 -15.87
C LEU A 129 -3.79 -1.26 -17.37
N ALA A 130 -4.87 -0.56 -17.71
CA ALA A 130 -5.16 -0.16 -19.09
C ALA A 130 -4.12 0.86 -19.60
N LEU A 131 -3.24 0.43 -20.50
CA LEU A 131 -2.15 1.25 -21.06
C LEU A 131 -2.62 2.56 -21.74
N SER A 132 -3.85 2.60 -22.25
CA SER A 132 -4.40 3.79 -22.91
C SER A 132 -4.68 4.96 -21.97
N GLU A 133 -4.85 4.70 -20.68
CA GLU A 133 -5.12 5.71 -19.64
C GLU A 133 -4.08 5.67 -18.50
N LEU A 134 -2.98 4.93 -18.72
CA LEU A 134 -1.92 4.77 -17.73
C LEU A 134 -1.17 6.10 -17.54
N GLN A 135 -0.95 6.43 -16.28
CA GLN A 135 -0.16 7.58 -15.87
C GLN A 135 0.87 7.17 -14.82
N ILE A 136 2.02 7.84 -14.84
CA ILE A 136 3.11 7.59 -13.90
C ILE A 136 3.04 8.65 -12.80
N LEU A 137 2.81 8.21 -11.56
CA LEU A 137 2.80 9.07 -10.37
C LEU A 137 4.21 9.50 -10.00
N GLY A 138 5.21 8.65 -10.26
CA GLY A 138 6.60 9.03 -10.05
C GLY A 138 7.62 8.00 -10.53
N PHE A 139 8.86 8.48 -10.61
CA PHE A 139 10.05 7.73 -11.01
C PHE A 139 11.08 7.83 -9.88
N TYR A 140 11.53 6.68 -9.39
CA TYR A 140 12.44 6.62 -8.26
C TYR A 140 13.65 5.75 -8.60
N HIS A 141 14.84 6.29 -8.37
CA HIS A 141 16.09 5.55 -8.52
C HIS A 141 16.31 4.70 -7.26
N VAL A 142 16.53 3.40 -7.48
CA VAL A 142 16.88 2.44 -6.42
C VAL A 142 18.32 2.03 -6.68
N PRO A 143 19.28 2.50 -5.87
CA PRO A 143 20.69 2.26 -6.11
C PRO A 143 21.05 0.79 -5.88
N ALA A 144 22.06 0.32 -6.61
CA ALA A 144 22.70 -0.96 -6.35
C ALA A 144 23.19 -1.04 -4.89
N LEU A 145 22.91 -2.16 -4.24
CA LEU A 145 23.39 -2.47 -2.91
C LEU A 145 24.23 -3.74 -2.97
N GLY A 146 25.55 -3.56 -2.88
CA GLY A 146 26.48 -4.67 -2.79
C GLY A 146 26.22 -5.51 -1.54
N LEU A 147 26.04 -6.81 -1.73
CA LEU A 147 25.98 -7.77 -0.63
C LEU A 147 27.41 -8.07 -0.17
N ALA A 148 27.79 -7.58 1.01
CA ALA A 148 29.05 -7.99 1.61
C ALA A 148 28.96 -9.48 1.98
N GLU A 149 29.98 -10.26 1.60
CA GLU A 149 30.07 -11.65 2.02
C GLU A 149 30.05 -11.75 3.55
N GLN A 150 29.09 -12.50 4.09
CA GLN A 150 29.03 -12.72 5.53
C GLN A 150 30.07 -13.76 5.95
N GLN A 151 30.92 -13.38 6.91
CA GLN A 151 31.90 -14.29 7.48
C GLN A 151 31.21 -15.43 8.22
N LYS A 152 31.74 -16.65 8.04
CA LYS A 152 31.27 -17.83 8.75
C LYS A 152 31.49 -17.66 10.25
N THR A 153 30.43 -17.71 11.04
CA THR A 153 30.50 -17.69 12.50
C THR A 153 30.66 -19.11 13.05
N LYS A 154 30.91 -19.23 14.36
CA LYS A 154 30.99 -20.53 15.06
C LYS A 154 29.68 -21.32 15.03
N VAL A 155 28.53 -20.64 14.83
CA VAL A 155 27.20 -21.25 14.81
C VAL A 155 26.68 -21.47 13.38
N GLY A 156 27.39 -21.00 12.37
CA GLY A 156 27.00 -21.12 10.97
C GLY A 156 27.25 -19.84 10.17
N GLN A 157 26.74 -19.81 8.95
CA GLN A 157 26.73 -18.63 8.08
C GLN A 157 25.29 -18.15 7.98
N ALA A 158 25.06 -16.86 8.20
CA ALA A 158 23.75 -16.29 7.96
C ALA A 158 23.56 -16.10 6.45
N GLN A 159 22.41 -16.55 5.95
CA GLN A 159 21.95 -16.30 4.59
C GLN A 159 21.07 -15.06 4.65
N ALA A 160 21.71 -13.89 4.62
CA ALA A 160 20.99 -12.63 4.57
C ALA A 160 20.62 -12.30 3.12
N THR A 161 19.35 -11.97 2.90
CA THR A 161 18.87 -11.34 1.66
C THR A 161 18.43 -9.93 2.02
N PRO A 162 19.31 -8.93 1.96
CA PRO A 162 18.94 -7.55 2.22
C PRO A 162 17.82 -7.09 1.29
N THR A 163 16.83 -6.43 1.87
CA THR A 163 15.71 -5.85 1.16
C THR A 163 15.66 -4.34 1.39
N ASN A 164 15.20 -3.63 0.37
CA ASN A 164 14.92 -2.20 0.43
C ASN A 164 13.42 -1.97 0.63
N LYS A 165 13.11 -0.89 1.34
CA LYS A 165 11.77 -0.35 1.51
C LYS A 165 11.80 1.12 1.10
N MET A 166 10.82 1.55 0.30
CA MET A 166 10.69 2.93 -0.15
C MET A 166 9.27 3.41 0.13
N THR A 167 9.18 4.55 0.83
CA THR A 167 7.92 5.27 1.02
C THR A 167 7.87 6.46 0.07
N VAL A 168 6.79 6.56 -0.66
CA VAL A 168 6.52 7.59 -1.66
C VAL A 168 5.26 8.35 -1.26
N ASN A 169 5.35 9.65 -1.09
CA ASN A 169 4.19 10.48 -0.76
C ASN A 169 3.67 11.16 -2.03
N VAL A 170 2.42 10.91 -2.37
CA VAL A 170 1.75 11.50 -3.54
C VAL A 170 0.68 12.47 -3.08
N ASN A 171 0.74 13.69 -3.61
CA ASN A 171 -0.26 14.72 -3.39
C ASN A 171 -1.30 14.67 -4.53
N PHE A 172 -2.51 14.26 -4.20
CA PHE A 172 -3.65 14.32 -5.10
C PHE A 172 -4.33 15.68 -4.97
N GLU A 173 -4.50 16.37 -6.10
CA GLU A 173 -5.24 17.63 -6.14
C GLU A 173 -6.73 17.36 -6.06
N GLU A 174 -7.41 18.02 -5.12
CA GLU A 174 -8.84 17.82 -4.90
C GLU A 174 -9.65 18.12 -6.16
N SER A 175 -9.34 19.23 -6.85
CA SER A 175 -10.05 19.61 -8.08
C SER A 175 -10.00 18.53 -9.17
N LYS A 176 -8.94 17.70 -9.21
CA LYS A 176 -8.81 16.57 -10.12
C LYS A 176 -9.63 15.38 -9.65
N ILE A 177 -9.61 15.10 -8.36
CA ILE A 177 -10.45 14.04 -7.77
C ILE A 177 -11.93 14.36 -7.97
N ASP A 178 -12.35 15.60 -7.74
CA ASP A 178 -13.70 16.09 -8.00
C ASP A 178 -14.13 15.88 -9.45
N GLU A 179 -13.23 16.18 -10.39
CA GLU A 179 -13.48 15.94 -11.82
C GLU A 179 -13.66 14.44 -12.10
N MET A 180 -12.85 13.58 -11.46
CA MET A 180 -12.92 12.13 -11.59
C MET A 180 -14.23 11.57 -11.04
N ILE A 181 -14.65 11.99 -9.85
CA ILE A 181 -15.93 11.60 -9.23
C ILE A 181 -17.10 12.03 -10.13
N ARG A 182 -17.11 13.27 -10.62
CA ARG A 182 -18.19 13.76 -11.52
C ARG A 182 -18.25 13.00 -12.85
N ARG A 183 -17.15 12.38 -13.27
CA ARG A 183 -17.04 11.58 -14.49
C ARG A 183 -17.29 10.08 -14.28
N GLY A 184 -17.59 9.64 -13.06
CA GLY A 184 -17.73 8.21 -12.75
C GLY A 184 -16.41 7.43 -12.87
N LYS A 185 -15.30 8.10 -12.55
CA LYS A 185 -13.93 7.54 -12.54
C LYS A 185 -13.29 7.70 -11.16
N GLU A 186 -14.10 7.58 -10.12
CA GLU A 186 -13.70 7.75 -8.72
C GLU A 186 -12.71 6.68 -8.22
N THR A 187 -12.65 5.52 -8.87
CA THR A 187 -11.69 4.46 -8.55
C THR A 187 -10.48 4.53 -9.46
N ILE A 188 -9.29 4.48 -8.87
CA ILE A 188 -8.03 4.27 -9.56
C ILE A 188 -7.41 2.95 -9.15
N TYR A 189 -6.75 2.30 -10.09
CA TYR A 189 -5.96 1.10 -9.86
C TYR A 189 -4.49 1.48 -9.91
N ILE A 190 -3.70 1.00 -8.96
CA ILE A 190 -2.31 1.39 -8.75
C ILE A 190 -1.45 0.14 -8.74
N GLN A 191 -0.27 0.24 -9.32
CA GLN A 191 0.72 -0.84 -9.30
C GLN A 191 2.12 -0.24 -9.26
N ALA A 192 3.01 -0.86 -8.49
CA ALA A 192 4.43 -0.56 -8.50
C ALA A 192 5.15 -1.46 -9.51
N ALA A 193 6.12 -0.91 -10.22
CA ALA A 193 6.94 -1.64 -11.18
C ALA A 193 8.42 -1.34 -10.96
N LEU A 194 9.22 -2.37 -10.71
CA LEU A 194 10.67 -2.27 -10.54
C LEU A 194 11.37 -2.90 -11.74
N ILE A 195 12.23 -2.15 -12.40
CA ILE A 195 13.02 -2.62 -13.55
C ILE A 195 14.48 -2.30 -13.36
N ARG A 196 15.37 -3.08 -13.98
CA ARG A 196 16.78 -2.71 -14.09
C ARG A 196 16.95 -1.51 -15.02
N VAL A 197 17.87 -0.62 -14.67
CA VAL A 197 18.20 0.54 -15.51
C VAL A 197 18.67 0.11 -16.91
N SER A 198 19.42 -0.99 -17.00
CA SER A 198 19.90 -1.59 -18.25
C SER A 198 18.73 -2.06 -19.13
N ASP A 199 17.81 -2.83 -18.57
CA ASP A 199 16.63 -3.35 -19.28
C ASP A 199 15.69 -2.22 -19.74
N TYR A 200 15.47 -1.21 -18.90
CA TYR A 200 14.69 -0.02 -19.25
C TYR A 200 15.28 0.70 -20.46
N LYS A 201 16.60 0.95 -20.44
CA LYS A 201 17.31 1.60 -21.55
C LYS A 201 17.30 0.78 -22.83
N ALA A 202 17.24 -0.56 -22.71
CA ALA A 202 17.13 -1.48 -23.82
C ALA A 202 15.68 -1.68 -24.32
N GLY A 203 14.68 -1.10 -23.64
CA GLY A 203 13.26 -1.28 -23.96
C GLY A 203 12.71 -2.67 -23.61
N ILE A 204 13.40 -3.43 -22.76
CA ILE A 204 13.03 -4.79 -22.36
C ILE A 204 12.15 -4.72 -21.11
N LEU A 205 10.87 -4.46 -21.31
CA LEU A 205 9.91 -4.32 -20.21
C LEU A 205 9.43 -5.66 -19.63
N GLY A 206 9.74 -6.78 -20.28
CA GLY A 206 9.40 -8.12 -19.77
C GLY A 206 10.14 -8.51 -18.49
N ASN A 207 11.23 -7.83 -18.14
CA ASN A 207 11.98 -8.11 -16.92
C ASN A 207 11.54 -7.25 -15.72
N MET A 208 10.37 -6.62 -15.80
CA MET A 208 9.82 -5.85 -14.68
C MET A 208 9.35 -6.79 -13.58
N ILE A 209 9.58 -6.39 -12.33
CA ILE A 209 8.97 -6.99 -11.16
C ILE A 209 7.80 -6.09 -10.76
N LEU A 210 6.59 -6.64 -10.69
CA LEU A 210 5.39 -5.87 -10.38
C LEU A 210 4.93 -6.16 -8.95
N SER A 211 4.26 -5.20 -8.33
CA SER A 211 3.44 -5.46 -7.13
C SER A 211 2.10 -6.07 -7.52
N GLU A 212 1.35 -6.52 -6.51
CA GLU A 212 -0.09 -6.58 -6.57
C GLU A 212 -0.69 -5.25 -7.06
N MET A 213 -1.87 -5.35 -7.67
CA MET A 213 -2.65 -4.20 -8.06
C MET A 213 -3.61 -3.87 -6.93
N ASP A 214 -3.50 -2.65 -6.39
CA ASP A 214 -4.42 -2.12 -5.40
C ASP A 214 -5.41 -1.16 -6.06
N SER A 215 -6.52 -0.84 -5.40
CA SER A 215 -7.48 0.15 -5.85
C SER A 215 -7.80 1.19 -4.77
N LEU A 216 -7.70 2.47 -5.13
CA LEU A 216 -8.14 3.58 -4.30
C LEU A 216 -9.45 4.12 -4.86
N THR A 217 -10.50 4.14 -4.04
CA THR A 217 -11.78 4.77 -4.41
C THR A 217 -11.96 6.09 -3.69
N PHE A 218 -12.10 7.19 -4.42
CA PHE A 218 -12.38 8.50 -3.86
C PHE A 218 -13.87 8.70 -3.64
N VAL A 219 -14.27 9.16 -2.47
CA VAL A 219 -15.68 9.43 -2.14
C VAL A 219 -15.84 10.84 -1.59
N ALA A 220 -16.95 11.49 -1.93
CA ALA A 220 -17.18 12.87 -1.50
C ALA A 220 -17.79 12.92 -0.09
N ASN A 221 -17.20 13.73 0.78
CA ASN A 221 -17.66 14.15 2.11
C ASN A 221 -17.77 13.07 3.20
N GLU A 222 -18.28 11.88 2.91
CA GLU A 222 -18.58 10.87 3.93
C GLU A 222 -18.20 9.45 3.50
N CYS A 223 -17.87 8.60 4.48
CA CYS A 223 -17.61 7.18 4.24
C CYS A 223 -18.87 6.47 3.67
N PRO A 224 -18.71 5.51 2.75
CA PRO A 224 -19.83 4.73 2.24
C PRO A 224 -20.59 3.97 3.33
N ALA A 225 -21.88 3.74 3.11
CA ALA A 225 -22.66 2.88 4.00
C ALA A 225 -22.07 1.46 4.05
N GLY A 226 -21.87 0.92 5.26
CA GLY A 226 -21.22 -0.39 5.45
C GLY A 226 -19.73 -0.33 5.78
N THR A 227 -19.15 0.88 5.88
CA THR A 227 -17.85 1.10 6.55
C THR A 227 -17.95 0.72 8.01
N VAL A 228 -17.01 -0.09 8.50
CA VAL A 228 -16.96 -0.55 9.90
C VAL A 228 -15.96 0.23 10.71
N ASP A 229 -14.85 0.63 10.08
CA ASP A 229 -13.84 1.47 10.70
C ASP A 229 -13.47 2.63 9.77
N SER A 230 -13.33 3.81 10.37
CA SER A 230 -12.88 5.04 9.72
C SER A 230 -11.68 5.59 10.47
N TYR A 231 -10.64 5.98 9.75
CA TYR A 231 -9.41 6.54 10.31
C TYR A 231 -9.12 7.90 9.70
N GLU A 232 -8.78 8.88 10.53
CA GLU A 232 -8.38 10.21 10.09
C GLU A 232 -6.88 10.36 10.26
N ALA A 233 -6.21 10.86 9.22
CA ALA A 233 -4.82 11.26 9.29
C ALA A 233 -4.71 12.68 9.83
N ASP A 234 -3.89 12.87 10.86
CA ASP A 234 -3.49 14.22 11.32
C ASP A 234 -2.42 14.83 10.40
N ASP A 235 -2.05 16.09 10.65
CA ASP A 235 -1.03 16.81 9.87
C ASP A 235 0.38 16.19 9.96
N GLU A 236 0.60 15.32 10.94
CA GLU A 236 1.85 14.58 11.13
C GLU A 236 1.81 13.16 10.52
N GLY A 237 0.70 12.76 9.88
CA GLY A 237 0.52 11.46 9.27
C GLY A 237 0.19 10.32 10.23
N ASN A 238 -0.20 10.63 11.47
CA ASN A 238 -0.69 9.61 12.39
C ASN A 238 -2.17 9.32 12.09
N LEU A 239 -2.51 8.03 12.07
CA LEU A 239 -3.88 7.58 11.88
C LEU A 239 -4.57 7.40 13.23
N GLY A 240 -5.56 8.25 13.50
CA GLY A 240 -6.47 8.12 14.62
C GLY A 240 -7.80 7.48 14.18
N LYS A 241 -8.39 6.61 15.01
CA LYS A 241 -9.76 6.13 14.74
C LYS A 241 -10.71 7.32 14.81
N SER A 242 -11.41 7.62 13.72
CA SER A 242 -12.43 8.67 13.69
C SER A 242 -13.60 8.27 14.57
N SER A 243 -14.10 9.21 15.36
CA SER A 243 -15.21 9.00 16.29
C SER A 243 -16.58 8.91 15.60
N SER A 244 -16.62 9.01 14.27
CA SER A 244 -17.84 8.91 13.45
C SER A 244 -18.23 7.48 13.09
N SER A 245 -18.16 6.54 14.04
CA SER A 245 -18.82 5.25 13.87
C SER A 245 -20.34 5.48 13.86
N ILE A 246 -20.98 5.39 12.69
CA ILE A 246 -22.44 5.30 12.59
C ILE A 246 -22.86 4.08 13.43
N PRO A 247 -23.78 4.23 14.41
CA PRO A 247 -24.27 3.09 15.16
C PRO A 247 -24.86 2.09 14.18
N MET A 248 -24.43 0.82 14.23
CA MET A 248 -25.14 -0.26 13.55
C MET A 248 -26.63 -0.14 13.88
N PRO A 249 -27.54 -0.11 12.89
CA PRO A 249 -28.96 -0.15 13.20
C PRO A 249 -29.24 -1.45 13.96
N PRO A 250 -30.00 -1.38 15.08
CA PRO A 250 -30.30 -2.57 15.86
C PRO A 250 -31.02 -3.59 14.97
N SER A 251 -30.51 -4.82 14.96
CA SER A 251 -31.12 -5.96 14.31
C SER A 251 -32.58 -6.08 14.76
N ILE A 252 -33.50 -5.98 13.81
CA ILE A 252 -34.92 -6.19 14.04
C ILE A 252 -35.09 -7.67 14.45
N PRO A 253 -35.64 -7.96 15.65
CA PRO A 253 -35.96 -9.33 16.00
C PRO A 253 -37.11 -9.81 15.12
N THR A 254 -36.84 -10.83 14.29
CA THR A 254 -37.89 -11.62 13.64
C THR A 254 -38.78 -12.23 14.71
N MET A 255 -40.08 -11.88 14.65
CA MET A 255 -41.16 -12.56 15.39
C MET A 255 -41.43 -13.96 14.82
#